data_AF-A0A382ZJ04-F1
#
_entry.id   AF-A0A382ZJ04-F1
#
_cell.length_a   1.000
_cell.length_b   1.000
_cell.length_c   1.000
_cell.angle_alpha   90.00
_cell.angle_beta   90.00
_cell.angle_gamma   90.00
#
_symmetry.space_group_name_H-M   'P 1'
#
loop_
_entity.id
_entity.type
_entity.pdbx_description
1 polymer ?
#
loop_
_entity_poly.entity_id
_entity_poly.type
_entity_poly.pdbx_seq_one_letter_code
_entity_poly.pdbx_strand_id
1 'polypeptide(L)'
;MTIESIDVGKKRIKPCRIFCIGKNYTEHILELDDDKILKSKNERPVVFMKPVTSLVSLGELIHAPMHGNVLHYEAEVVILIGGGGKNILM
;
A
#
# COMPACT_ATOMS: atom_id res chain seq x y z
N MET A 1 18.90 5.89 -3.81
CA MET A 1 19.11 5.97 -2.35
C MET A 1 18.38 4.81 -1.71
N THR A 2 19.08 3.95 -0.97
CA THR A 2 18.44 2.86 -0.22
C THR A 2 18.03 3.43 1.13
N ILE A 3 16.74 3.43 1.44
CA ILE A 3 16.27 3.82 2.76
C ILE A 3 16.66 2.72 3.75
N GLU A 4 17.55 3.05 4.69
CA GLU A 4 17.97 2.10 5.72
C GLU A 4 16.95 2.00 6.86
N SER A 5 16.22 3.07 7.15
CA SER A 5 15.17 3.10 8.15
C SER A 5 14.13 4.20 7.88
N ILE A 6 12.91 3.99 8.38
CA ILE A 6 11.81 4.97 8.36
C ILE A 6 11.28 5.18 9.77
N ASP A 7 10.69 6.35 10.00
CA ASP A 7 9.96 6.64 11.24
C ASP A 7 8.47 6.32 11.05
N VAL A 8 7.93 5.47 11.93
CA VAL A 8 6.50 5.15 12.01
C VAL A 8 6.02 5.55 13.40
N GLY A 9 5.34 6.71 13.49
CA GLY A 9 5.01 7.34 14.75
C GLY A 9 6.28 7.70 15.54
N LYS A 10 6.45 7.13 16.74
CA LYS A 10 7.63 7.35 17.59
C LYS A 10 8.74 6.29 17.41
N LYS A 11 8.57 5.34 16.49
CA LYS A 11 9.49 4.22 16.30
C LYS A 11 10.27 4.37 15.00
N ARG A 12 11.58 4.20 15.06
CA ARG A 12 12.45 4.04 13.89
C ARG A 12 12.60 2.56 13.56
N ILE A 13 12.30 2.16 12.34
CA ILE A 13 12.34 0.77 11.91
C ILE A 13 13.05 0.59 10.57
N LYS A 14 13.64 -0.59 10.36
CA LYS A 14 14.10 -1.06 9.05
C LYS A 14 13.08 -2.04 8.47
N PRO A 15 12.23 -1.61 7.52
CA PRO A 15 11.18 -2.47 6.98
C PRO A 15 11.77 -3.57 6.11
N CYS A 16 11.29 -4.80 6.30
CA CYS A 16 11.71 -5.96 5.49
C CYS A 16 10.69 -6.35 4.43
N ARG A 17 9.40 -6.14 4.70
CA ARG A 17 8.27 -6.50 3.82
C ARG A 17 7.16 -5.47 3.97
N ILE A 18 6.50 -5.16 2.85
CA ILE A 18 5.32 -4.30 2.81
C ILE A 18 4.21 -5.12 2.14
N PHE A 19 3.13 -5.35 2.87
CA PHE A 19 1.92 -5.97 2.36
C PHE A 19 0.86 -4.88 2.22
N CYS A 20 0.20 -4.86 1.06
CA CYS A 20 -0.86 -3.90 0.74
C CYS A 20 -2.17 -4.66 0.52
N ILE A 21 -3.28 -4.02 0.86
CA ILE A 21 -4.62 -4.60 0.74
C ILE A 21 -5.44 -3.75 -0.24
N GLY A 22 -5.55 -4.20 -1.48
CA GLY A 22 -6.35 -3.54 -2.51
C GLY A 22 -7.84 -3.87 -2.38
N LYS A 23 -8.70 -3.00 -2.90
CA LYS A 23 -10.17 -3.16 -2.86
C LYS A 23 -10.72 -3.34 -1.43
N ASN A 24 -10.24 -2.52 -0.50
CA ASN A 24 -10.61 -2.58 0.92
C ASN A 24 -11.49 -1.40 1.39
N TYR A 25 -11.98 -0.58 0.45
CA TYR A 25 -12.92 0.53 0.69
C TYR A 25 -13.98 0.48 -0.40
N THR A 26 -15.25 0.37 -0.01
CA THR A 26 -16.37 0.15 -0.94
C THR A 26 -16.52 1.32 -1.92
N GLU A 27 -16.43 2.55 -1.42
CA GLU A 27 -16.54 3.77 -2.23
C GLU A 27 -15.41 3.85 -3.25
N HIS A 28 -14.16 3.55 -2.85
CA HIS A 28 -13.01 3.58 -3.75
C HIS A 28 -13.08 2.52 -4.86
N ILE A 29 -13.69 1.35 -4.59
CA ILE A 29 -13.90 0.34 -5.64
C ILE A 29 -14.81 0.89 -6.75
N LEU A 30 -15.82 1.69 -6.39
CA LEU A 30 -16.75 2.28 -7.35
C LEU A 30 -16.09 3.35 -8.23
N GLU A 31 -15.04 4.01 -7.74
CA GLU A 31 -14.27 5.01 -8.49
C GLU A 31 -13.32 4.38 -9.52
N LEU A 32 -12.78 3.19 -9.23
CA LEU A 32 -11.82 2.49 -10.09
C LEU A 32 -12.47 1.82 -11.30
N ASP A 33 -13.76 1.46 -11.19
CA ASP A 33 -14.51 0.80 -12.25
C ASP A 33 -15.25 1.86 -13.07
N ASP A 34 -14.59 2.42 -14.09
CA ASP A 34 -15.23 3.18 -15.17
C ASP A 34 -16.35 2.32 -15.82
N ASP A 35 -17.56 2.49 -15.32
CA ASP A 35 -18.86 2.35 -15.98
C ASP A 35 -19.28 0.99 -16.61
N LYS A 36 -18.50 -0.12 -16.59
CA LYS A 36 -18.95 -1.35 -17.30
C LYS A 36 -18.67 -2.73 -16.72
N ILE A 37 -18.33 -2.94 -15.45
CA ILE A 37 -18.29 -4.32 -14.89
C ILE A 37 -18.81 -4.40 -13.46
N LEU A 38 -20.12 -4.19 -13.29
CA LEU A 38 -20.91 -4.69 -12.14
C LEU A 38 -20.95 -6.25 -12.05
N LYS A 39 -20.04 -6.97 -12.71
CA LYS A 39 -20.18 -8.42 -12.99
C LYS A 39 -18.96 -9.30 -12.72
N SER A 40 -17.94 -8.81 -12.02
CA SER A 40 -16.94 -9.69 -11.43
C SER A 40 -17.07 -9.65 -9.92
N LYS A 41 -17.98 -10.49 -9.42
CA LYS A 41 -18.33 -10.79 -8.02
C LYS A 41 -17.16 -11.42 -7.23
N ASN A 42 -15.99 -10.79 -7.28
CA ASN A 42 -14.92 -11.06 -6.33
C ASN A 42 -14.63 -9.75 -5.58
N GLU A 43 -15.61 -9.35 -4.77
CA GLU A 43 -15.61 -8.27 -3.77
C GLU A 43 -14.64 -8.53 -2.60
N ARG A 44 -13.60 -9.33 -2.83
CA ARG A 44 -12.66 -9.72 -1.78
C ARG A 44 -11.44 -8.81 -1.87
N PRO A 45 -10.92 -8.34 -0.72
CA PRO A 45 -9.67 -7.62 -0.70
C PRO A 45 -8.56 -8.44 -1.36
N VAL A 46 -7.71 -7.76 -2.12
CA VAL A 46 -6.58 -8.38 -2.82
C VAL A 46 -5.31 -8.09 -2.02
N VAL A 47 -4.53 -9.13 -1.73
CA VAL A 47 -3.23 -8.97 -1.06
C VAL A 47 -2.13 -8.88 -2.12
N PHE A 48 -1.32 -7.83 -2.06
CA PHE A 48 -0.13 -7.67 -2.90
C PHE A 48 1.03 -7.10 -2.10
N MET A 49 2.20 -6.96 -2.73
CA MET A 49 3.41 -6.46 -2.09
C MET A 49 4.00 -5.28 -2.85
N LYS A 50 4.55 -4.32 -2.10
CA LYS A 50 5.45 -3.29 -2.64
C LYS A 50 6.88 -3.58 -2.23
N PRO A 51 7.86 -3.32 -3.11
CA PRO A 51 9.26 -3.47 -2.74
C PRO A 51 9.62 -2.41 -1.69
N VAL A 52 10.42 -2.79 -0.69
CA VAL A 52 10.91 -1.84 0.35
C VAL A 52 11.69 -0.68 -0.23
N THR A 53 12.29 -0.87 -1.41
CA THR A 53 12.98 0.19 -2.18
C THR A 53 12.06 1.27 -2.74
N SER A 54 10.73 1.07 -2.70
CA SER A 54 9.74 2.10 -3.10
C SER A 54 9.40 3.08 -1.99
N LEU A 55 9.90 2.88 -0.77
CA LEU A 55 9.71 3.84 0.32
C LEU A 55 10.45 5.14 0.03
N VAL A 56 9.86 6.24 0.47
CA VAL A 56 10.40 7.60 0.44
C VAL A 56 10.23 8.21 1.83
N SER A 57 11.24 8.90 2.35
CA SER A 57 11.17 9.53 3.67
C SER A 57 10.17 10.68 3.68
N LEU A 58 9.60 10.98 4.83
CA LEU A 58 8.68 12.11 4.98
C LEU A 58 9.41 13.43 4.63
N GLY A 59 8.79 14.23 3.75
CA GLY A 59 9.35 15.50 3.29
C GLY A 59 10.27 15.39 2.07
N GLU A 60 10.64 14.18 1.66
CA GLU A 60 11.40 13.95 0.43
C GLU A 60 10.47 13.95 -0.80
N LEU A 61 11.04 14.21 -1.98
CA LEU A 61 10.30 14.23 -3.23
C LEU A 61 10.00 12.82 -3.73
N ILE A 62 8.79 12.61 -4.24
CA ILE A 62 8.45 11.42 -5.03
C ILE A 62 8.81 11.71 -6.48
N HIS A 63 9.75 10.93 -7.03
CA HIS A 63 10.14 11.05 -8.42
C HIS A 63 9.14 10.30 -9.32
N ALA A 64 8.41 11.04 -10.14
CA ALA A 64 7.58 10.45 -11.17
C ALA A 64 8.46 9.71 -12.21
N PRO A 65 8.08 8.51 -12.65
CA PRO A 65 8.79 7.84 -13.74
C PRO A 65 8.68 8.67 -15.03
N MET A 66 9.68 8.57 -15.91
CA MET A 66 9.65 9.24 -17.22
C MET A 66 8.62 8.62 -18.19
N HIS A 67 8.04 7.49 -17.81
CA HIS A 67 7.04 6.76 -18.59
C HIS A 67 5.70 6.73 -17.84
N GLY A 68 4.60 6.75 -18.59
CA GLY A 68 3.24 6.82 -18.06
C GLY A 68 2.66 8.23 -18.17
N ASN A 69 1.33 8.31 -18.31
CA ASN A 69 0.63 9.56 -18.54
C ASN A 69 -0.03 10.12 -17.27
N VAL A 70 -0.23 9.26 -16.26
CA VAL A 70 -0.97 9.61 -15.05
C VAL A 70 -0.29 9.01 -13.82
N LEU A 71 -0.14 9.83 -12.79
CA LEU A 71 0.34 9.44 -11.46
C LEU A 71 -0.80 9.65 -10.46
N HIS A 72 -1.32 8.55 -9.91
CA HIS A 72 -2.35 8.58 -8.88
C HIS A 72 -1.74 8.47 -7.47
N TYR A 73 -2.51 8.87 -6.46
CA TYR A 73 -2.18 8.69 -5.06
C TYR A 73 -3.28 7.88 -4.37
N GLU A 74 -2.89 7.09 -3.37
CA GLU A 74 -3.80 6.37 -2.48
C GLU A 74 -3.40 6.70 -1.04
N ALA A 75 -4.37 7.16 -0.23
CA ALA A 75 -4.16 7.43 1.18
C ALA A 75 -4.60 6.20 1.99
N GLU A 76 -3.66 5.54 2.66
CA GLU A 76 -3.90 4.29 3.38
C GLU A 76 -3.54 4.39 4.86
N VAL A 77 -4.19 3.56 5.68
CA VAL A 77 -3.80 3.33 7.07
C VAL A 77 -2.75 2.21 7.11
N VAL A 78 -1.60 2.51 7.72
CA VAL A 78 -0.49 1.55 7.83
C VAL A 78 -0.43 0.94 9.23
N ILE A 79 -0.31 -0.39 9.28
CA ILE A 79 -0.13 -1.15 10.53
C ILE A 79 1.31 -1.67 10.60
N LEU A 80 2.04 -1.26 11.63
CA LEU A 80 3.34 -1.85 11.96
C LEU A 80 3.14 -3.12 12.81
N ILE A 81 3.46 -4.28 12.23
CA ILE A 81 3.41 -5.55 12.94
C ILE A 81 4.53 -5.63 13.97
N GLY A 82 4.18 -5.82 15.24
CA GLY A 82 5.12 -5.80 16.37
C GLY A 82 5.82 -7.13 16.68
N GLY A 83 5.40 -8.25 16.09
CA GLY A 83 5.92 -9.58 16.39
C GLY A 83 5.55 -10.62 15.34
N GLY A 84 6.00 -11.86 15.53
CA GLY A 84 5.62 -12.99 14.66
C GLY A 84 4.16 -13.43 14.86
N GLY A 85 3.66 -14.24 13.93
CA GLY A 85 2.33 -14.82 14.03
C GLY A 85 2.05 -15.81 12.90
N LYS A 86 1.23 -16.83 13.20
CA LYS A 86 0.73 -17.80 12.23
C LYS A 86 -0.65 -18.26 12.70
N ASN A 87 -1.63 -18.28 11.79
CA ASN A 87 -3.01 -18.67 12.09
C ASN A 87 -3.58 -17.91 13.30
N ILE A 88 -3.41 -16.59 13.31
CA ILE A 88 -3.97 -15.74 14.36
C ILE A 88 -5.50 -15.84 14.25
N LEU A 89 -6.12 -16.41 15.28
CA LEU A 89 -7.57 -16.51 15.38
C LEU A 89 -8.17 -15.14 15.68
N MET A 90 -9.43 -14.99 15.27
CA MET A 90 -10.24 -13.80 15.50
C MET A 90 -10.74 -13.74 16.94
#